data_AF-A0A5B7C1X6-F1
#
_entry.id   AF-A0A5B7C1X6-F1
#
_cell.length_a   1.000
_cell.length_b   1.000
_cell.length_c   1.000
_cell.angle_alpha   90.00
_cell.angle_beta   90.00
_cell.angle_gamma   90.00
#
_symmetry.space_group_name_H-M   'P 1'
#
loop_
_entity.id
_entity.type
_entity.pdbx_description
1 polymer ?
#
loop_
_entity_poly.entity_id
_entity_poly.type
_entity_poly.pdbx_seq_one_letter_code
_entity_poly.pdbx_strand_id
1 'polypeptide(L)'
;NVLANEPAVVSRGQQIVEVKPQGVSKGLVAERILSIMVSNGKPPDFVMCIGDDRSDEDMFESILSTVSAPTLPAAPEIFACTVGQKPSRAKYYLDDSADVVRLLHGLASASNPKPRHTAQFQVSFDNAF
;
A
#
# COMPACT_ATOMS: atom_id res chain seq x y z
N ASN A 1 -32.85 -13.33 0.94
CA ASN A 1 -31.55 -14.03 1.13
C ASN A 1 -30.52 -13.40 0.23
N VAL A 2 -29.40 -12.91 0.80
CA VAL A 2 -28.40 -12.11 0.05
C VAL A 2 -27.52 -12.97 -0.87
N LEU A 3 -27.35 -14.27 -0.58
CA LEU A 3 -26.51 -15.19 -1.36
C LEU A 3 -27.23 -16.51 -1.72
N ALA A 4 -28.56 -16.55 -1.73
CA ALA A 4 -29.26 -17.78 -2.07
C ALA A 4 -29.14 -18.08 -3.57
N ASN A 5 -28.78 -19.31 -3.92
CA ASN A 5 -28.66 -19.83 -5.29
C ASN A 5 -27.55 -19.18 -6.14
N GLU A 6 -26.61 -18.45 -5.53
CA GLU A 6 -25.45 -17.86 -6.21
C GLU A 6 -24.14 -18.58 -5.80
N PRO A 7 -23.14 -18.71 -6.70
CA PRO A 7 -21.85 -19.30 -6.36
C PRO A 7 -21.13 -18.51 -5.25
N ALA A 8 -20.86 -19.18 -4.13
CA ALA A 8 -20.20 -18.59 -2.97
C ALA A 8 -18.97 -19.41 -2.54
N VAL A 9 -18.00 -18.72 -1.94
CA VAL A 9 -16.80 -19.31 -1.33
C VAL A 9 -16.89 -19.13 0.17
N VAL A 10 -16.56 -20.18 0.90
CA VAL A 10 -16.51 -20.18 2.37
C VAL A 10 -15.05 -20.21 2.81
N SER A 11 -14.64 -19.20 3.56
CA SER A 11 -13.31 -19.09 4.16
C SER A 11 -13.39 -19.12 5.68
N ARG A 12 -12.38 -19.71 6.32
CA ARG A 12 -12.20 -19.60 7.78
C ARG A 12 -11.35 -18.36 8.07
N GLY A 13 -11.87 -17.46 8.89
CA GLY A 13 -11.16 -16.31 9.45
C GLY A 13 -10.80 -16.53 10.92
N GLN A 14 -10.30 -15.49 11.59
CA GLN A 14 -10.03 -15.54 13.03
C GLN A 14 -11.35 -15.55 13.80
N GLN A 15 -11.68 -16.72 14.37
CA GLN A 15 -12.91 -16.94 15.14
C GLN A 15 -14.22 -16.68 14.37
N ILE A 16 -14.15 -16.61 13.04
CA ILE A 16 -15.30 -16.37 12.16
C ILE A 16 -15.27 -17.32 10.95
N VAL A 17 -16.44 -17.51 10.35
CA VAL A 17 -16.60 -18.09 9.02
C VAL A 17 -17.09 -16.99 8.10
N GLU A 18 -16.36 -16.75 7.03
CA GLU A 18 -16.69 -15.74 6.03
C GLU A 18 -17.31 -16.44 4.81
N VAL A 19 -18.41 -15.88 4.31
CA VAL A 19 -19.07 -16.34 3.09
C VAL A 19 -19.14 -15.16 2.13
N LYS A 20 -18.52 -15.30 0.96
CA LYS A 20 -18.45 -14.24 -0.04
C LYS A 20 -18.78 -14.77 -1.44
N PRO A 21 -19.25 -13.92 -2.37
CA PRO A 21 -19.41 -14.32 -3.76
C PRO A 21 -18.11 -14.86 -4.34
N GLN A 22 -18.21 -15.89 -5.19
CA GLN A 22 -17.05 -16.43 -5.87
C GLN A 22 -16.40 -15.38 -6.77
N GLY A 23 -15.06 -15.37 -6.80
CA GLY A 23 -14.27 -14.45 -7.62
C GLY A 23 -14.04 -13.06 -7.00
N VAL A 24 -14.57 -12.79 -5.80
CA VAL A 24 -14.32 -11.51 -5.10
C VAL A 24 -13.15 -11.65 -4.11
N SER A 25 -12.13 -10.80 -4.27
CA SER A 25 -10.97 -10.73 -3.38
C SER A 25 -10.46 -9.29 -3.26
N LYS A 26 -9.71 -9.03 -2.17
CA LYS A 26 -8.97 -7.76 -2.00
C LYS A 26 -7.91 -7.59 -3.09
N GLY A 27 -7.32 -8.69 -3.56
CA GLY A 27 -6.39 -8.71 -4.70
C GLY A 27 -7.00 -8.16 -5.99
N LEU A 28 -8.22 -8.57 -6.34
CA LEU A 28 -8.92 -8.06 -7.53
C LEU A 28 -9.16 -6.55 -7.46
N VAL A 29 -9.49 -6.04 -6.26
CA VAL A 29 -9.66 -4.60 -6.05
C VAL A 29 -8.33 -3.86 -6.22
N ALA A 30 -7.25 -4.38 -5.66
CA ALA A 30 -5.92 -3.77 -5.76
C ALA A 30 -5.43 -3.72 -7.22
N GLU A 31 -5.53 -4.84 -7.96
CA GLU A 31 -5.22 -4.92 -9.39
C GLU A 31 -6.04 -3.89 -10.18
N ARG A 32 -7.33 -3.76 -9.87
CA ARG A 32 -8.22 -2.83 -10.58
C ARG A 32 -7.83 -1.38 -10.34
N ILE A 33 -7.52 -1.00 -9.09
CA ILE A 33 -7.08 0.37 -8.75
C ILE A 33 -5.80 0.72 -9.51
N LEU A 34 -4.79 -0.16 -9.45
CA LEU A 34 -3.53 0.04 -10.16
C LEU A 34 -3.75 0.15 -11.67
N SER A 35 -4.55 -0.75 -12.25
CA SER A 35 -4.88 -0.72 -13.68
C SER A 35 -5.56 0.60 -14.09
N ILE A 36 -6.48 1.12 -13.27
CA ILE A 36 -7.14 2.41 -13.51
C ILE A 36 -6.11 3.55 -13.50
N MET A 37 -5.22 3.59 -12.51
CA MET A 37 -4.17 4.62 -12.41
C MET A 37 -3.27 4.63 -13.65
N VAL A 38 -2.82 3.44 -14.09
CA VAL A 38 -2.02 3.28 -15.31
C VAL A 38 -2.79 3.76 -16.55
N SER A 39 -4.03 3.31 -16.72
CA SER A 39 -4.86 3.69 -17.87
C SER A 39 -5.16 5.19 -17.94
N ASN A 40 -5.21 5.86 -16.79
CA ASN A 40 -5.39 7.31 -16.69
C ASN A 40 -4.08 8.10 -16.90
N GLY A 41 -2.99 7.44 -17.29
CA GLY A 41 -1.68 8.07 -17.50
C GLY A 41 -1.03 8.56 -16.21
N LYS A 42 -1.44 8.04 -15.05
CA LYS A 42 -0.89 8.37 -13.73
C LYS A 42 -0.44 7.10 -13.01
N PRO A 43 0.50 6.33 -13.58
CA PRO A 43 1.04 5.16 -12.89
C PRO A 43 1.65 5.57 -11.55
N PRO A 44 1.47 4.79 -10.46
CA PRO A 44 2.12 5.08 -9.19
C PRO A 44 3.63 4.84 -9.31
N ASP A 45 4.40 5.66 -8.60
CA ASP A 45 5.84 5.48 -8.33
C ASP A 45 6.09 4.82 -6.96
N PHE A 46 5.10 4.87 -6.06
CA PHE A 46 5.12 4.27 -4.73
C PHE A 46 3.79 3.56 -4.45
N VAL A 47 3.86 2.33 -3.91
CA VAL A 47 2.70 1.54 -3.49
C VAL A 47 2.95 0.99 -2.09
N MET A 48 2.04 1.30 -1.17
CA MET A 48 2.02 0.72 0.17
C MET A 48 0.71 -0.02 0.39
N CYS A 49 0.78 -1.26 0.86
CA CYS A 49 -0.38 -2.03 1.27
C CYS A 49 -0.15 -2.68 2.63
N ILE A 50 -1.16 -2.67 3.48
CA ILE A 50 -1.09 -3.16 4.85
C ILE A 50 -2.30 -4.06 5.10
N GLY A 51 -2.07 -5.24 5.67
CA GLY A 51 -3.14 -6.19 5.98
C GLY A 51 -2.78 -7.13 7.12
N ASP A 52 -3.75 -7.59 7.88
CA ASP A 52 -3.57 -8.38 9.10
C ASP A 52 -4.10 -9.81 8.99
N ASP A 53 -4.91 -10.11 7.97
CA ASP A 53 -5.61 -11.38 7.88
C ASP A 53 -5.25 -12.19 6.63
N ARG A 54 -5.84 -13.39 6.53
CA ARG A 54 -5.61 -14.28 5.40
C ARG A 54 -6.12 -13.72 4.07
N SER A 55 -7.16 -12.90 4.09
CA SER A 55 -7.73 -12.33 2.87
C SER A 55 -6.82 -11.27 2.24
N ASP A 56 -5.92 -10.68 3.03
CA ASP A 56 -4.91 -9.72 2.55
C ASP A 56 -3.78 -10.38 1.77
N GLU A 57 -3.58 -11.70 1.90
CA GLU A 57 -2.54 -12.42 1.16
C GLU A 57 -2.74 -12.37 -0.35
N ASP A 58 -4.00 -12.36 -0.81
CA ASP A 58 -4.31 -12.16 -2.23
C ASP A 58 -4.04 -10.71 -2.65
N MET A 59 -4.19 -9.73 -1.75
CA MET A 59 -3.85 -8.32 -2.03
C MET A 59 -2.35 -8.14 -2.24
N PHE A 60 -1.52 -8.75 -1.38
CA PHE A 60 -0.06 -8.66 -1.50
C PHE A 60 0.43 -9.29 -2.81
N GLU A 61 -0.11 -10.46 -3.17
CA GLU A 61 0.24 -11.16 -4.41
C GLU A 61 -0.20 -10.38 -5.65
N SER A 62 -1.44 -9.89 -5.70
CA SER A 62 -1.97 -9.12 -6.83
C SER A 62 -1.19 -7.83 -7.08
N ILE A 63 -0.77 -7.12 -6.03
CA ILE A 63 0.03 -5.91 -6.20
C ILE A 63 1.38 -6.25 -6.85
N LEU A 64 2.09 -7.25 -6.33
CA LEU A 64 3.38 -7.68 -6.85
C LEU A 64 3.29 -8.17 -8.31
N SER A 65 2.25 -8.92 -8.66
CA SER A 65 2.06 -9.41 -10.03
C SER A 65 1.71 -8.29 -11.00
N THR A 66 0.79 -7.39 -10.63
CA THR A 66 0.31 -6.30 -11.48
C THR A 66 1.44 -5.34 -11.86
N VAL A 67 2.28 -4.98 -10.90
CA VAL A 67 3.37 -4.02 -11.14
C VAL A 67 4.63 -4.64 -11.75
N SER A 68 4.73 -5.97 -11.78
CA SER A 68 5.77 -6.68 -12.52
C SER A 68 5.43 -6.81 -14.01
N ALA A 69 4.22 -6.43 -14.43
CA ALA A 69 3.81 -6.47 -15.82
C ALA A 69 4.55 -5.40 -16.65
N PRO A 70 4.91 -5.69 -17.91
CA PRO A 70 5.68 -4.78 -18.78
C PRO A 70 4.90 -3.52 -19.23
N THR A 71 3.71 -3.27 -18.67
CA THR A 71 2.84 -2.14 -18.99
C THR A 71 3.20 -0.86 -18.25
N LEU A 72 4.07 -0.94 -17.24
CA LEU A 72 4.52 0.22 -16.48
C LEU A 72 5.78 0.85 -17.08
N PRO A 73 5.84 2.20 -17.23
CA PRO A 73 7.04 2.89 -17.70
C PRO A 73 8.25 2.72 -16.78
N ALA A 74 7.99 2.57 -15.47
CA ALA A 74 8.98 2.29 -14.43
C ALA A 74 8.31 1.46 -13.32
N ALA A 75 9.09 0.58 -12.69
CA ALA A 75 8.60 -0.22 -11.57
C ALA A 75 8.44 0.66 -10.32
N PRO A 76 7.28 0.65 -9.63
CA PRO A 76 7.09 1.39 -8.40
C PRO A 76 7.88 0.76 -7.24
N GLU A 77 8.18 1.56 -6.23
CA GLU A 77 8.63 1.03 -4.95
C GLU A 77 7.44 0.44 -4.18
N ILE A 78 7.55 -0.82 -3.77
CA ILE A 78 6.46 -1.58 -3.16
C ILE A 78 6.78 -1.91 -1.71
N PHE A 79 5.87 -1.49 -0.83
CA PHE A 79 5.92 -1.73 0.61
C PHE A 79 4.65 -2.48 1.03
N ALA A 80 4.68 -3.79 0.82
CA ALA A 80 3.65 -4.70 1.33
C ALA A 80 4.00 -5.14 2.75
N CYS A 81 3.09 -4.86 3.68
CA CYS A 81 3.26 -5.09 5.12
C CYS A 81 2.15 -5.98 5.67
N THR A 82 2.52 -7.09 6.31
CA THR A 82 1.58 -7.85 7.14
C THR A 82 1.59 -7.31 8.58
N VAL A 83 0.44 -7.27 9.26
CA VAL A 83 0.37 -6.88 10.68
C VAL A 83 0.46 -8.12 11.57
N GLY A 84 1.37 -8.09 12.53
CA GLY A 84 1.79 -9.24 13.32
C GLY A 84 2.84 -10.10 12.61
N GLN A 85 3.72 -10.72 13.39
CA GLN A 85 4.74 -11.63 12.88
C GLN A 85 4.11 -12.99 12.52
N LYS A 86 3.89 -13.21 11.22
CA LYS A 86 3.30 -14.44 10.69
C LYS A 86 3.80 -14.74 9.29
N PRO A 87 3.71 -16.00 8.82
CA PRO A 87 3.94 -16.32 7.41
C PRO A 87 3.03 -15.46 6.52
N SER A 88 3.61 -14.77 5.56
CA SER A 88 2.90 -13.87 4.65
C SER A 88 3.66 -13.73 3.33
N ARG A 89 2.93 -13.40 2.26
CA ARG A 89 3.49 -12.95 0.97
C ARG A 89 3.98 -11.51 1.03
N ALA A 90 3.60 -10.73 2.05
CA ALA A 90 4.15 -9.41 2.30
C ALA A 90 5.66 -9.50 2.61
N LYS A 91 6.43 -8.54 2.08
CA LYS A 91 7.89 -8.49 2.29
C LYS A 91 8.26 -7.96 3.69
N TYR A 92 7.41 -7.12 4.26
CA TYR A 92 7.62 -6.45 5.53
C TYR A 92 6.52 -6.83 6.52
N TYR A 93 6.74 -6.54 7.80
CA TYR A 93 5.71 -6.64 8.82
C TYR A 93 5.73 -5.43 9.75
N LEU A 94 4.60 -5.21 10.43
CA LEU A 94 4.45 -4.29 11.55
C LEU A 94 3.97 -5.12 12.74
N ASP A 95 4.40 -4.83 13.96
CA ASP A 95 4.08 -5.71 15.09
C ASP A 95 2.58 -5.70 15.41
N ASP A 96 1.95 -4.54 15.37
CA ASP A 96 0.53 -4.37 15.66
C ASP A 96 -0.10 -3.16 14.95
N SER A 97 -1.39 -2.91 15.23
CA SER A 97 -2.13 -1.78 14.69
C SER A 97 -1.63 -0.40 15.17
N ALA A 98 -1.01 -0.31 16.34
CA ALA A 98 -0.44 0.94 16.83
C ALA A 98 0.79 1.33 16.00
N ASP A 99 1.57 0.34 15.58
CA ASP A 99 2.70 0.53 14.67
C ASP A 99 2.24 0.97 13.27
N VAL A 100 1.11 0.45 12.77
CA VAL A 100 0.47 0.94 11.53
C VAL A 100 0.16 2.43 11.64
N VAL A 101 -0.50 2.84 12.72
CA VAL A 101 -0.85 4.25 12.95
C VAL A 101 0.40 5.13 13.04
N ARG A 102 1.44 4.67 13.75
CA ARG A 102 2.71 5.40 13.87
C ARG A 102 3.41 5.57 12.52
N LEU A 103 3.42 4.52 11.71
CA LEU A 103 3.99 4.56 10.36
C LEU A 103 3.25 5.56 9.47
N LEU A 104 1.92 5.52 9.46
CA LEU A 104 1.10 6.47 8.69
C LEU A 104 1.30 7.93 9.17
N HIS A 105 1.43 8.16 10.48
CA HIS A 105 1.79 9.47 11.01
C HIS A 105 3.19 9.93 10.57
N GLY A 106 4.16 9.03 10.55
CA GLY A 106 5.51 9.30 10.06
C GLY A 106 5.50 9.72 8.59
N LEU A 107 4.78 8.98 7.74
CA LEU A 107 4.61 9.30 6.33
C LEU A 107 3.92 10.66 6.12
N ALA A 108 2.81 10.90 6.83
CA ALA A 108 2.11 12.19 6.76
C ALA A 108 3.02 13.36 7.17
N SER A 109 3.81 13.19 8.23
CA SER A 109 4.75 14.20 8.71
C SER A 109 5.89 14.47 7.72
N ALA A 110 6.43 13.41 7.10
CA ALA A 110 7.50 13.51 6.11
C ALA A 110 7.01 14.12 4.78
N SER A 111 5.75 13.88 4.41
CA SER A 111 5.13 14.41 3.19
C SER A 111 4.84 15.91 3.26
N ASN A 112 4.87 16.51 4.45
CA ASN A 112 4.55 17.91 4.64
C ASN A 112 5.85 18.74 4.64
N PRO A 113 6.14 19.51 3.57
CA PRO A 113 7.35 20.32 3.52
C PRO A 113 7.19 21.48 4.51
N LYS A 114 7.69 21.33 5.74
CA LYS A 114 8.01 22.52 6.53
C LYS A 114 9.05 23.31 5.72
N PRO A 115 8.85 24.61 5.48
CA PRO A 115 9.85 25.41 4.79
C PRO A 115 11.15 25.27 5.55
N ARG A 116 12.16 24.68 4.90
CA ARG A 116 13.53 24.72 5.41
C ARG A 116 13.88 26.20 5.48
N HIS A 117 13.95 26.78 6.67
CA HIS A 117 14.67 28.03 6.87
C HIS A 117 16.13 27.71 6.54
N THR A 118 16.51 27.87 5.28
CA THR A 118 17.91 28.07 4.91
C THR A 118 18.32 29.37 5.58
N ALA A 119 19.08 29.26 6.68
CA ALA A 119 19.82 30.41 7.19
C ALA A 119 20.78 30.85 6.08
N GLN A 120 20.38 31.86 5.30
CA GLN A 120 21.30 32.58 4.43
C GLN A 120 22.24 33.33 5.36
N PHE A 121 23.42 32.78 5.62
CA PHE A 121 24.56 33.57 6.07
C PHE A 121 25.00 34.42 4.88
N GLN A 122 24.50 35.65 4.82
CA GLN A 122 24.97 36.65 3.88
C GLN A 122 26.24 37.28 4.47
N VAL A 123 27.41 36.84 3.99
CA VAL A 123 28.69 37.51 4.26
C VAL A 123 28.85 38.64 3.25
N SER A 124 28.75 39.88 3.73
CA SER A 124 29.10 41.07 2.97
C SER A 124 30.63 41.25 2.98
N PHE A 125 31.24 41.32 1.81
CA PHE A 125 32.59 41.86 1.67
C PHE A 125 32.44 43.33 1.25
N ASP A 126 32.83 44.24 2.13
CA ASP A 126 32.98 45.65 1.78
C ASP A 126 34.23 45.78 0.88
N ASN A 127 34.02 46.09 -0.39
CA ASN A 127 35.09 46.56 -1.28
C ASN A 127 35.33 48.04 -0.98
N ALA A 128 36.33 48.32 -0.15
CA ALA A 128 36.93 49.65 -0.07
C ALA A 128 37.97 49.79 -1.21
N PHE A 129 37.75 50.77 -2.08
CA PHE A 129 38.82 51.40 -2.86
C PHE A 129 39.56 52.41 -1.99
#